data_AF-A0A1H9XEM9-F1
#
_entry.id   AF-A0A1H9XEM9-F1
#
_cell.length_a   1.000
_cell.length_b   1.000
_cell.length_c   1.000
_cell.angle_alpha   90.00
_cell.angle_beta   90.00
_cell.angle_gamma   90.00
#
_symmetry.space_group_name_H-M   'P 1'
#
loop_
_entity.id
_entity.type
_entity.pdbx_description
1 polymer ?
#
loop_
_entity_poly.entity_id
_entity_poly.type
_entity_poly.pdbx_seq_one_letter_code
_entity_poly.pdbx_strand_id
1 'polypeptide(L)'
;MMNERLALKATLPGDAEAPDERTVERAENIVCAFARVRVQPQADAAANLSEAIYSLQAAVGANAPRLPVELRDRLINEIRVAAPIIQDVFSLEPTELMERCIRALFLNVEFWAMLPGERNKSRHLMTDATAHARWLRNAAHNQVLLQEINERARKRRVALVRALASAQEFCYAKRSR
;
A
#
# COMPACT_ATOMS: atom_id res chain seq x y z
N MET A 1 -39.19 -48.27 -17.50
CA MET A 1 -39.77 -46.98 -17.08
C MET A 1 -38.75 -46.25 -16.22
N MET A 2 -37.89 -45.45 -16.86
CA MET A 2 -36.73 -44.81 -16.24
C MET A 2 -36.94 -43.29 -16.18
N ASN A 3 -36.69 -42.75 -14.98
CA ASN A 3 -36.23 -41.38 -14.70
C ASN A 3 -37.18 -40.19 -14.93
N GLU A 4 -38.18 -40.03 -14.06
CA GLU A 4 -38.69 -38.71 -13.65
C GLU A 4 -37.78 -38.05 -12.58
N ARG A 5 -36.46 -38.00 -12.87
CA ARG A 5 -35.46 -37.26 -12.06
C ARG A 5 -34.89 -36.06 -12.81
N LEU A 6 -35.64 -35.51 -13.76
CA LEU A 6 -35.44 -34.14 -14.24
C LEU A 6 -36.13 -33.18 -13.26
N ALA A 7 -35.72 -33.25 -11.99
CA ALA A 7 -35.85 -32.11 -11.11
C ALA A 7 -34.96 -31.03 -11.70
N LEU A 8 -35.59 -30.01 -12.28
CA LEU A 8 -35.00 -28.71 -12.54
C LEU A 8 -34.27 -28.23 -11.27
N LYS A 9 -33.00 -28.59 -11.14
CA LYS A 9 -32.04 -27.76 -10.42
C LYS A 9 -31.82 -26.55 -11.31
N ALA A 10 -32.72 -25.58 -11.18
CA ALA A 10 -32.36 -24.20 -11.43
C ALA A 10 -31.12 -23.93 -10.57
N THR A 11 -29.96 -23.91 -11.20
CA THR A 11 -28.71 -23.43 -10.61
C THR A 11 -28.93 -21.97 -10.28
N LEU A 12 -29.29 -21.70 -9.02
CA LEU A 12 -29.34 -20.34 -8.48
C LEU A 12 -27.95 -19.70 -8.68
N PRO A 13 -27.87 -18.45 -9.17
CA PRO A 13 -26.61 -17.73 -9.23
C PRO A 13 -26.30 -17.28 -7.80
N GLY A 14 -25.59 -18.10 -7.03
CA GLY A 14 -25.31 -17.75 -5.64
C GLY A 14 -24.92 -18.92 -4.75
N ASP A 15 -23.90 -19.68 -5.15
CA ASP A 15 -23.03 -20.28 -4.13
C ASP A 15 -22.18 -19.13 -3.56
N ALA A 16 -22.82 -18.25 -2.79
CA ALA A 16 -22.16 -17.29 -1.93
C ALA A 16 -21.59 -18.09 -0.77
N GLU A 17 -20.45 -18.74 -1.03
CA GLU A 17 -19.58 -19.23 0.02
C GLU A 17 -19.38 -18.06 1.00
N ALA A 18 -19.79 -18.24 2.25
CA ALA A 18 -19.63 -17.21 3.27
C ALA A 18 -18.17 -16.77 3.25
N PRO A 19 -17.89 -15.45 3.24
CA PRO A 19 -16.53 -14.98 3.05
C PRO A 19 -15.66 -15.46 4.20
N ASP A 20 -14.51 -16.05 3.86
CA ASP A 20 -13.53 -16.52 4.83
C ASP A 20 -13.18 -15.40 5.82
N GLU A 21 -13.43 -15.64 7.12
CA GLU A 21 -13.27 -14.63 8.18
C GLU A 21 -11.88 -13.98 8.17
N ARG A 22 -10.83 -14.78 7.88
CA ARG A 22 -9.45 -14.28 7.77
C ARG A 22 -9.27 -13.34 6.59
N THR A 23 -9.94 -13.59 5.48
CA THR A 23 -9.93 -12.73 4.30
C THR A 23 -10.64 -11.41 4.58
N VAL A 24 -11.76 -11.46 5.31
CA VAL A 24 -12.48 -10.26 5.76
C VAL A 24 -11.59 -9.42 6.67
N GLU A 25 -11.07 -10.01 7.75
CA GLU A 25 -10.17 -9.34 8.70
C GLU A 25 -8.97 -8.71 7.99
N ARG A 26 -8.35 -9.46 7.07
CA ARG A 26 -7.23 -8.98 6.28
C ARG A 26 -7.60 -7.80 5.39
N ALA A 27 -8.75 -7.86 4.71
CA ALA A 27 -9.23 -6.77 3.89
C ALA A 27 -9.54 -5.51 4.71
N GLU A 28 -10.13 -5.67 5.90
CA GLU A 28 -10.38 -4.58 6.82
C GLU A 28 -9.09 -3.92 7.31
N ASN A 29 -8.07 -4.72 7.63
CA ASN A 29 -6.75 -4.21 7.99
C ASN A 29 -6.12 -3.40 6.85
N ILE A 30 -6.27 -3.86 5.59
CA ILE A 30 -5.79 -3.12 4.42
C ILE A 30 -6.57 -1.81 4.23
N VAL A 31 -7.90 -1.83 4.41
CA VAL A 31 -8.75 -0.63 4.40
C VAL A 31 -8.28 0.38 5.43
N CYS A 32 -8.06 -0.05 6.68
CA CYS A 32 -7.52 0.79 7.74
C CYS A 32 -6.12 1.33 7.41
N ALA A 33 -5.26 0.53 6.77
CA ALA A 33 -3.93 0.96 6.36
C ALA A 33 -3.98 2.08 5.31
N PHE A 34 -4.85 1.97 4.29
CA PHE A 34 -5.06 3.06 3.33
C PHE A 34 -5.72 4.28 3.98
N ALA A 35 -6.65 4.08 4.91
CA ALA A 35 -7.24 5.18 5.66
C ALA A 35 -6.18 5.97 6.45
N ARG A 36 -5.19 5.30 7.05
CA ARG A 36 -4.10 5.98 7.79
C ARG A 36 -3.26 6.90 6.92
N VAL A 37 -3.14 6.66 5.61
CA VAL A 37 -2.42 7.54 4.67
C VAL A 37 -3.00 8.96 4.70
N ARG A 38 -4.30 9.14 4.99
CA ARG A 38 -4.95 10.47 5.02
C ARG A 38 -4.73 11.28 6.29
N VAL A 39 -4.53 10.61 7.42
CA VAL A 39 -4.63 11.25 8.74
C VAL A 39 -3.28 11.76 9.23
N GLN A 40 -2.19 11.32 8.60
CA GLN A 40 -0.84 11.56 9.10
C GLN A 40 -0.08 12.60 8.27
N PRO A 41 0.93 13.27 8.86
CA PRO A 41 1.88 14.11 8.12
C PRO A 41 2.47 13.38 6.90
N GLN A 42 2.89 14.10 5.86
CA GLN A 42 3.41 13.52 4.60
C GLN A 42 4.51 12.45 4.79
N ALA A 43 5.39 12.63 5.78
CA ALA A 43 6.45 11.66 6.11
C ALA A 43 5.87 10.31 6.56
N ASP A 44 4.83 10.34 7.39
CA ASP A 44 4.14 9.15 7.88
C ASP A 44 3.18 8.59 6.81
N ALA A 45 2.69 9.42 5.89
CA ALA A 45 1.87 8.99 4.77
C ALA A 45 2.64 8.01 3.86
N ALA A 46 3.93 8.24 3.59
CA ALA A 46 4.77 7.33 2.82
C ALA A 46 4.96 5.96 3.52
N ALA A 47 5.16 5.96 4.84
CA ALA A 47 5.28 4.73 5.63
C ALA A 47 3.99 3.91 5.59
N ASN A 48 2.85 4.56 5.91
CA ASN A 48 1.53 3.93 5.87
C ASN A 48 1.19 3.41 4.47
N LEU A 49 1.54 4.16 3.42
CA LEU A 49 1.32 3.76 2.03
C LEU A 49 2.14 2.51 1.67
N SER A 50 3.42 2.46 2.08
CA SER A 50 4.26 1.29 1.85
C SER A 50 3.69 0.04 2.52
N GLU A 51 3.25 0.16 3.77
CA GLU A 51 2.62 -0.94 4.52
C GLU A 51 1.28 -1.38 3.90
N ALA A 52 0.44 -0.43 3.48
CA ALA A 52 -0.85 -0.70 2.85
C ALA A 52 -0.68 -1.46 1.53
N ILE A 53 0.24 -1.00 0.67
CA ILE A 53 0.51 -1.66 -0.62
C ILE A 53 1.17 -3.03 -0.39
N TYR A 54 2.08 -3.16 0.57
CA TYR A 54 2.66 -4.47 0.94
C TYR A 54 1.57 -5.47 1.33
N SER A 55 0.65 -5.05 2.21
CA SER A 55 -0.44 -5.88 2.70
C SER A 55 -1.40 -6.29 1.60
N LEU A 56 -1.75 -5.36 0.70
CA LEU A 56 -2.53 -5.64 -0.51
C LEU A 56 -1.83 -6.67 -1.40
N GLN A 57 -0.56 -6.46 -1.73
CA GLN A 57 0.20 -7.39 -2.59
C GLN A 57 0.31 -8.79 -1.98
N ALA A 58 0.43 -8.88 -0.66
CA ALA A 58 0.48 -10.16 0.03
C ALA A 58 -0.90 -10.86 0.08
N ALA A 59 -2.00 -10.11 -0.03
CA ALA A 59 -3.37 -10.63 -0.03
C ALA A 59 -3.82 -11.09 -1.41
N VAL A 60 -3.28 -10.46 -2.46
CA VAL A 60 -3.64 -10.75 -3.84
C VAL A 60 -2.83 -11.94 -4.36
N GLY A 61 -3.52 -13.04 -4.64
CA GLY A 61 -2.92 -14.23 -5.25
C GLY A 61 -3.90 -14.98 -6.12
N ALA A 62 -3.40 -15.85 -7.01
CA ALA A 62 -4.22 -16.67 -7.90
C ALA A 62 -5.23 -17.55 -7.14
N ASN A 63 -4.82 -18.04 -5.97
CA ASN A 63 -5.62 -18.92 -5.11
C ASN A 63 -6.12 -18.22 -3.83
N ALA A 64 -5.97 -16.89 -3.71
CA ALA A 64 -6.44 -16.18 -2.53
C ALA A 64 -7.98 -16.27 -2.46
N PRO A 65 -8.62 -16.34 -1.29
CA PRO A 65 -10.08 -16.27 -1.24
C PRO A 65 -10.59 -14.99 -1.89
N ARG A 66 -11.80 -15.06 -2.48
CA ARG A 66 -12.40 -13.94 -3.19
C ARG A 66 -12.71 -12.81 -2.21
N LEU A 67 -12.33 -11.58 -2.57
CA LEU A 67 -12.68 -10.40 -1.79
C LEU A 67 -14.20 -10.13 -1.90
N PRO A 68 -14.92 -9.96 -0.77
CA PRO A 68 -16.32 -9.53 -0.77
C PRO A 68 -16.50 -8.20 -1.47
N VAL A 69 -17.66 -8.03 -2.12
CA VAL A 69 -17.97 -6.83 -2.93
C VAL A 69 -17.94 -5.57 -2.08
N GLU A 70 -18.48 -5.64 -0.86
CA GLU A 70 -18.54 -4.52 0.07
C GLU A 70 -17.14 -4.07 0.50
N LEU A 71 -16.23 -5.03 0.73
CA LEU A 71 -14.84 -4.73 1.10
C LEU A 71 -14.02 -4.26 -0.10
N ARG A 72 -14.29 -4.78 -1.31
CA ARG A 72 -13.74 -4.27 -2.56
C ARG A 72 -14.07 -2.79 -2.73
N ASP A 73 -15.34 -2.43 -2.60
CA ASP A 73 -15.80 -1.06 -2.82
C ASP A 73 -15.25 -0.10 -1.76
N ARG A 74 -15.22 -0.53 -0.49
CA ARG A 74 -14.55 0.22 0.59
C ARG A 74 -13.07 0.45 0.26
N LEU A 75 -12.35 -0.58 -0.14
CA LEU A 75 -10.92 -0.48 -0.43
C LEU A 75 -10.63 0.40 -1.65
N ILE A 76 -11.44 0.30 -2.71
CA ILE A 76 -11.37 1.21 -3.87
C ILE A 76 -11.62 2.65 -3.41
N ASN A 77 -12.62 2.89 -2.57
CA ASN A 77 -12.90 4.22 -2.05
C ASN A 77 -11.71 4.78 -1.24
N GLU A 78 -11.10 3.97 -0.39
CA GLU A 78 -9.93 4.36 0.40
C GLU A 78 -8.73 4.70 -0.47
N ILE A 79 -8.44 3.90 -1.51
CA ILE A 79 -7.37 4.20 -2.48
C ILE A 79 -7.68 5.51 -3.22
N ARG A 80 -8.93 5.72 -3.61
CA ARG A 80 -9.36 6.96 -4.30
C ARG A 80 -9.16 8.19 -3.43
N VAL A 81 -9.51 8.11 -2.14
CA VAL A 81 -9.31 9.20 -1.18
C VAL A 81 -7.82 9.43 -0.90
N ALA A 82 -7.00 8.38 -0.89
CA ALA A 82 -5.56 8.48 -0.70
C ALA A 82 -4.81 9.01 -1.95
N ALA A 83 -5.37 8.85 -3.15
CA ALA A 83 -4.75 9.25 -4.42
C ALA A 83 -4.12 10.66 -4.45
N PRO A 84 -4.81 11.75 -4.04
CA PRO A 84 -4.20 13.08 -4.03
C PRO A 84 -3.01 13.19 -3.08
N ILE A 85 -3.04 12.48 -1.94
CA ILE A 85 -1.92 12.45 -0.98
C ILE A 85 -0.74 11.68 -1.57
N ILE A 86 -1.00 10.57 -2.27
CA ILE A 86 0.04 9.82 -2.98
C ILE A 86 0.71 10.74 -4.01
N GLN A 87 -0.06 11.50 -4.78
CA GLN A 87 0.48 12.45 -5.77
C GLN A 87 1.33 13.54 -5.10
N ASP A 88 0.90 14.06 -3.95
CA ASP A 88 1.61 15.08 -3.19
C ASP A 88 2.94 14.56 -2.61
N VAL A 89 2.91 13.36 -2.01
CA VAL A 89 4.09 12.65 -1.47
C VAL A 89 5.16 12.41 -2.55
N PHE A 90 4.73 12.16 -3.79
CA PHE A 90 5.59 11.93 -4.95
C PHE A 90 5.51 13.07 -5.98
N SER A 91 5.35 14.31 -5.53
CA SER A 91 5.18 15.48 -6.41
C SER A 91 6.33 15.76 -7.38
N LEU A 92 7.51 15.16 -7.15
CA LEU A 92 8.67 15.24 -8.05
C LEU A 92 8.67 14.18 -9.16
N GLU A 93 7.79 13.18 -9.07
CA GLU A 93 7.69 12.11 -10.06
C GLU A 93 6.75 12.52 -11.21
N PRO A 94 6.93 11.95 -12.42
CA PRO A 94 6.02 12.21 -13.54
C PRO A 94 4.57 11.88 -13.19
N THR A 95 3.64 12.79 -13.50
CA THR A 95 2.21 12.62 -13.19
C THR A 95 1.65 11.34 -13.81
N GLU A 96 2.03 11.03 -15.05
CA GLU A 96 1.58 9.83 -15.76
C GLU A 96 2.04 8.54 -15.06
N LEU A 97 3.22 8.56 -14.45
CA LEU A 97 3.73 7.44 -13.66
C LEU A 97 2.88 7.24 -12.41
N MET A 98 2.59 8.32 -11.67
CA MET A 98 1.76 8.25 -10.46
C MET A 98 0.36 7.75 -10.78
N GLU A 99 -0.26 8.24 -11.85
CA GLU A 99 -1.56 7.74 -12.28
C GLU A 99 -1.53 6.26 -12.64
N ARG A 100 -0.48 5.77 -13.32
CA ARG A 100 -0.33 4.32 -13.61
C ARG A 100 -0.19 3.51 -12.33
N CYS A 101 0.57 3.98 -11.36
CA CYS A 101 0.71 3.34 -10.06
C CYS A 101 -0.61 3.32 -9.27
N ILE A 102 -1.37 4.42 -9.25
CA ILE A 102 -2.68 4.47 -8.59
C ILE A 102 -3.68 3.54 -9.31
N ARG A 103 -3.73 3.58 -10.66
CA ARG A 103 -4.53 2.65 -11.46
C ARG A 103 -4.18 1.19 -11.17
N ALA A 104 -2.90 0.89 -11.02
CA ALA A 104 -2.44 -0.44 -10.66
C ALA A 104 -2.96 -0.91 -9.29
N LEU A 105 -3.10 -0.02 -8.29
CA LEU A 105 -3.72 -0.38 -7.01
C LEU A 105 -5.18 -0.78 -7.19
N PHE A 106 -5.96 -0.02 -7.95
CA PHE A 106 -7.36 -0.39 -8.27
C PHE A 106 -7.43 -1.75 -8.97
N LEU A 107 -6.58 -1.98 -9.96
CA LEU A 107 -6.53 -3.26 -10.69
C LEU A 107 -6.18 -4.44 -9.76
N ASN A 108 -5.30 -4.25 -8.78
CA ASN A 108 -5.00 -5.31 -7.80
C ASN A 108 -6.23 -5.65 -6.93
N VAL A 109 -7.02 -4.66 -6.54
CA VAL A 109 -8.25 -4.85 -5.75
C VAL A 109 -9.34 -5.53 -6.60
N GLU A 110 -9.55 -5.06 -7.83
CA GLU A 110 -10.49 -5.69 -8.76
C GLU A 110 -10.10 -7.13 -9.06
N PHE A 111 -8.80 -7.38 -9.29
CA PHE A 111 -8.29 -8.72 -9.49
C PHE A 111 -8.57 -9.60 -8.27
N TRP A 112 -8.40 -9.10 -7.04
CA TRP A 112 -8.73 -9.87 -5.83
C TRP A 112 -10.23 -10.24 -5.73
N ALA A 113 -11.10 -9.36 -6.18
CA ALA A 113 -12.55 -9.56 -6.15
C ALA A 113 -13.08 -10.49 -7.26
N MET A 114 -12.26 -10.81 -8.28
CA MET A 114 -12.61 -11.76 -9.34
C MET A 114 -12.77 -13.18 -8.81
N LEU A 115 -13.54 -13.99 -9.54
CA LEU A 115 -13.65 -15.41 -9.26
C LEU A 115 -12.27 -16.10 -9.44
N PRO A 116 -11.92 -17.11 -8.63
CA PRO A 116 -10.64 -17.81 -8.75
C PRO A 116 -10.34 -18.33 -10.17
N GLY A 117 -11.35 -18.86 -10.87
CA GLY A 117 -11.20 -19.33 -12.25
C GLY A 117 -10.91 -18.22 -13.27
N GLU A 118 -11.43 -17.01 -13.05
CA GLU A 118 -11.18 -15.84 -13.91
C GLU A 118 -9.79 -15.28 -13.67
N ARG A 119 -9.35 -15.17 -12.41
CA ARG A 119 -8.00 -14.72 -12.06
C ARG A 119 -6.91 -15.55 -12.70
N ASN A 120 -7.07 -16.86 -12.74
CA ASN A 120 -6.09 -17.75 -13.37
C ASN A 120 -5.90 -17.46 -14.85
N LYS A 121 -6.99 -17.14 -15.57
CA LYS A 121 -6.92 -16.77 -16.99
C LYS A 121 -6.30 -15.40 -17.21
N SER A 122 -6.60 -14.45 -16.31
CA SER A 122 -6.17 -13.06 -16.44
C SER A 122 -4.84 -12.74 -15.78
N ARG A 123 -4.16 -13.72 -15.15
CA ARG A 123 -2.91 -13.51 -14.38
C ARG A 123 -1.82 -12.79 -15.18
N HIS A 124 -1.66 -13.13 -16.46
CA HIS A 124 -0.64 -12.54 -17.32
C HIS A 124 -0.87 -11.04 -17.55
N LEU A 125 -2.12 -10.58 -17.54
CA LEU A 125 -2.50 -9.18 -17.68
C LEU A 125 -2.19 -8.34 -16.44
N MET A 126 -2.02 -9.00 -15.28
CA MET A 126 -1.71 -8.33 -14.01
C MET A 126 -0.23 -8.03 -13.80
N THR A 127 0.65 -8.44 -14.73
CA THR A 127 2.11 -8.31 -14.58
C THR A 127 2.51 -6.84 -14.42
N ASP A 128 2.04 -5.97 -15.32
CA ASP A 128 2.38 -4.55 -15.30
C ASP A 128 1.76 -3.83 -14.11
N ALA A 129 0.50 -4.13 -13.78
CA ALA A 129 -0.15 -3.59 -12.58
C ALA A 129 0.61 -3.99 -11.31
N THR A 130 1.03 -5.25 -11.20
CA THR A 130 1.81 -5.72 -10.04
C THR A 130 3.18 -5.02 -9.99
N ALA A 131 3.82 -4.81 -11.13
CA ALA A 131 5.09 -4.10 -11.22
C ALA A 131 4.97 -2.63 -10.78
N HIS A 132 3.95 -1.92 -11.26
CA HIS A 132 3.68 -0.52 -10.87
C HIS A 132 3.33 -0.38 -9.38
N ALA A 133 2.52 -1.28 -8.83
CA ALA A 133 2.23 -1.29 -7.40
C ALA A 133 3.50 -1.55 -6.57
N ARG A 134 4.36 -2.49 -7.01
CA ARG A 134 5.63 -2.78 -6.34
C ARG A 134 6.59 -1.60 -6.40
N TRP A 135 6.67 -0.91 -7.54
CA TRP A 135 7.47 0.29 -7.68
C TRP A 135 7.02 1.35 -6.67
N LEU A 136 5.72 1.63 -6.60
CA LEU A 136 5.17 2.65 -5.68
C LEU A 136 5.46 2.30 -4.22
N ARG A 137 5.28 1.04 -3.82
CA ARG A 137 5.62 0.55 -2.48
C ARG A 137 7.10 0.79 -2.14
N ASN A 138 8.00 0.49 -3.08
CA ASN A 138 9.43 0.64 -2.88
C ASN A 138 9.84 2.12 -2.83
N ALA A 139 9.24 2.97 -3.67
CA ALA A 139 9.44 4.41 -3.62
C ALA A 139 9.03 4.99 -2.26
N ALA A 140 7.85 4.59 -1.77
CA ALA A 140 7.34 4.98 -0.45
C ALA A 140 8.26 4.51 0.69
N HIS A 141 8.73 3.27 0.62
CA HIS A 141 9.68 2.73 1.59
C HIS A 141 11.01 3.51 1.59
N ASN A 142 11.57 3.77 0.40
CA ASN A 142 12.83 4.48 0.24
C ASN A 142 12.74 5.93 0.75
N GLN A 143 11.60 6.59 0.55
CA GLN A 143 11.36 7.94 1.06
C GLN A 143 11.47 7.99 2.60
N VAL A 144 10.86 7.03 3.28
CA VAL A 144 10.96 6.90 4.75
C VAL A 144 12.42 6.66 5.18
N LEU A 145 13.10 5.71 4.54
CA LEU A 145 14.52 5.41 4.85
C LEU A 145 15.41 6.64 4.66
N LEU A 146 15.25 7.39 3.57
CA LEU A 146 16.03 8.59 3.29
C LEU A 146 15.75 9.70 4.31
N GLN A 147 14.51 9.87 4.73
CA GLN A 147 14.15 10.81 5.80
C GLN A 147 14.84 10.45 7.12
N GLU A 148 14.81 9.18 7.52
CA GLU A 148 15.50 8.73 8.74
C GLU A 148 17.02 8.90 8.66
N ILE A 149 17.62 8.60 7.51
CA ILE A 149 19.06 8.80 7.27
C ILE A 149 19.40 10.29 7.39
N ASN A 150 18.62 11.16 6.75
CA ASN A 150 18.83 12.60 6.79
C ASN A 150 18.68 13.17 8.19
N GLU A 151 17.69 12.71 8.95
CA GLU A 151 17.48 13.15 10.33
C GLU A 151 18.64 12.71 11.23
N ARG A 152 19.13 11.48 11.09
CA ARG A 152 20.32 11.00 11.80
C ARG A 152 21.57 11.80 11.40
N ALA A 153 21.75 12.08 10.11
CA ALA A 153 22.87 12.88 9.63
C ALA A 153 22.82 14.31 10.19
N ARG A 154 21.65 14.94 10.22
CA ARG A 154 21.42 16.26 10.82
C ARG A 154 21.76 16.27 12.30
N LYS A 155 21.28 15.30 13.08
CA LYS A 155 21.61 15.16 14.51
C LYS A 155 23.12 15.05 14.74
N ARG A 156 23.82 14.23 13.95
CA ARG A 156 25.29 14.10 14.02
C ARG A 156 26.00 15.42 13.70
N ARG A 157 25.55 16.14 12.66
CA ARG A 157 26.13 17.44 12.29
C ARG A 157 25.96 18.46 13.40
N VAL A 158 24.77 18.55 14.01
CA VAL A 158 24.50 19.47 15.12
C VAL A 158 25.39 19.15 16.32
N ALA A 159 25.54 17.87 16.67
CA ALA A 159 26.41 17.45 17.76
C ALA A 159 27.89 17.83 17.51
N LEU A 160 28.37 17.63 16.28
CA LEU A 160 29.74 18.01 15.89
C LEU A 160 29.96 19.52 15.98
N VAL A 161 29.05 20.32 15.43
CA VAL A 161 29.15 21.79 15.47
C VAL A 161 29.15 22.29 16.92
N ARG A 162 28.31 21.74 17.79
CA ARG A 162 28.30 22.07 19.22
C ARG A 162 29.62 21.72 19.90
N ALA A 163 30.14 20.52 19.65
CA ALA A 163 31.42 20.09 20.22
C ALA A 163 32.59 21.00 19.77
N LEU A 164 32.62 21.40 18.49
CA LEU A 164 33.63 22.32 17.96
C LEU A 164 33.51 23.71 18.58
N ALA A 165 32.30 24.25 18.72
CA ALA A 165 32.06 25.54 19.36
C ALA A 165 32.55 25.54 20.82
N SER A 166 32.20 24.52 21.61
CA SER A 166 32.67 24.41 23.01
C SER A 166 34.19 24.24 23.12
N ALA A 167 34.80 23.48 22.19
CA ALA A 167 36.26 23.33 22.16
C ALA A 167 36.96 24.66 21.84
N GLN A 168 36.40 25.46 20.94
CA GLN A 168 36.90 26.78 20.60
C GLN A 168 36.82 27.73 21.80
N GLU A 169 35.68 27.80 22.49
CA GLU A 169 35.51 28.59 23.73
C GLU A 169 36.53 28.22 24.82
N PHE A 170 36.75 26.92 25.03
CA PHE A 170 37.74 26.43 25.99
C PHE A 170 39.17 26.85 25.62
N CYS A 171 39.53 26.76 24.34
CA CYS A 171 40.84 27.18 23.84
C CYS A 171 41.07 28.71 23.97
N TYR A 172 40.04 29.52 23.73
CA TYR A 172 40.13 30.97 23.95
C TYR A 172 40.28 31.31 25.44
N ALA A 173 39.49 30.68 26.32
CA ALA A 173 39.58 30.90 27.78
C ALA A 173 40.97 30.54 28.36
N LYS A 174 41.66 29.55 27.79
CA LYS A 174 43.03 29.17 28.18
C LYS A 174 44.12 30.13 27.67
N ARG A 175 43.87 30.90 26.61
CA ARG A 175 44.84 31.87 26.05
C ARG A 175 44.75 33.25 26.68
N SER A 176 43.66 33.54 27.39
CA SER A 176 43.41 34.82 28.06
C SER A 176 43.88 34.87 29.52
N ARG A 177 44.58 33.82 29.98
CA ARG A 177 45.23 33.71 31.29
C ARG A 177 46.72 33.57 31.09
#